data_AF-A0A7C4LTA0-F1
#
_entry.id   AF-A0A7C4LTA0-F1
#
_cell.length_a   1.000
_cell.length_b   1.000
_cell.length_c   1.000
_cell.angle_alpha   90.00
_cell.angle_beta   90.00
_cell.angle_gamma   90.00
#
_symmetry.space_group_name_H-M   'P 1'
#
loop_
_entity.id
_entity.type
_entity.pdbx_description
1 polymer ?
#
loop_
_entity_poly.entity_id
_entity_poly.type
_entity_poly.pdbx_seq_one_letter_code
_entity_poly.pdbx_strand_id
1 'polypeptide(L)'
;MSGLLSRFSWDNPQWNYQVMACLVIIWLAVLFCALSSINSQNWSSRQRIFWIVVVCALPVVGLLLYIPFSVRLENYPHLKMLRKEMRH
;
A
#
# COMPACT_ATOMS: atom_id res chain seq x y z
N MET A 1 -7.75 25.38 -15.86
CA MET A 1 -8.08 24.88 -14.50
C MET A 1 -8.83 23.53 -14.50
N SER A 2 -9.49 23.13 -15.60
CA SER A 2 -10.19 21.84 -15.71
C SER A 2 -9.28 20.59 -15.67
N GLY A 3 -8.04 20.68 -16.17
CA GLY A 3 -7.12 19.54 -16.21
C GLY A 3 -6.45 19.16 -14.88
N LEU A 4 -6.41 20.06 -13.89
CA LEU A 4 -5.90 19.73 -12.55
C LEU A 4 -6.93 18.99 -11.71
N LEU A 5 -8.21 19.36 -11.84
CA LEU A 5 -9.32 18.70 -11.14
C LEU A 5 -9.62 17.31 -11.73
N SER A 6 -9.44 17.10 -13.04
CA SER A 6 -9.61 15.77 -13.65
C SER A 6 -8.56 14.74 -13.20
N ARG A 7 -7.38 15.18 -12.75
CA ARG A 7 -6.35 14.29 -12.16
C ARG A 7 -6.76 13.70 -10.81
N PHE A 8 -7.72 14.31 -10.11
CA PHE A 8 -8.27 13.84 -8.84
C PHE A 8 -9.67 13.21 -8.99
N SER A 9 -10.00 12.74 -10.19
CA SER A 9 -11.19 11.92 -10.42
C SER A 9 -11.01 10.55 -9.75
N TRP A 10 -11.93 10.20 -8.85
CA TRP A 10 -11.96 8.90 -8.18
C TRP A 10 -12.39 7.76 -9.13
N ASP A 11 -13.01 8.10 -10.26
CA ASP A 11 -13.52 7.14 -11.24
C ASP A 11 -12.41 6.54 -12.12
N ASN A 12 -11.35 7.30 -12.41
CA ASN A 12 -10.20 6.84 -13.19
C ASN A 12 -8.89 7.43 -12.64
N PRO A 13 -8.33 6.84 -11.55
CA PRO A 13 -7.04 7.27 -11.06
C PRO A 13 -5.97 7.04 -12.14
N GLN A 14 -5.47 8.13 -12.71
CA GLN A 14 -4.37 8.07 -13.67
C GLN A 14 -3.08 7.81 -12.91
N TRP A 15 -2.74 6.53 -12.76
CA TRP A 15 -1.49 6.09 -12.20
C TRP A 15 -0.33 6.63 -13.02
N ASN A 16 0.39 7.60 -12.45
CA ASN A 16 1.59 8.20 -13.01
C ASN A 16 2.75 7.93 -12.05
N TYR A 17 3.95 7.72 -12.59
CA TYR A 17 5.17 7.57 -11.81
C TYR A 17 5.38 8.70 -10.79
N GLN A 18 4.96 9.93 -11.09
CA GLN A 18 5.01 11.06 -10.16
C GLN A 18 4.10 10.85 -8.94
N VAL A 19 2.86 10.38 -9.16
CA VAL A 19 1.90 10.09 -8.09
C VAL A 19 2.41 8.94 -7.22
N MET A 20 2.95 7.89 -7.85
CA MET A 20 3.53 6.75 -7.14
C MET A 20 4.74 7.17 -6.29
N ALA A 21 5.63 8.01 -6.84
CA ALA A 21 6.76 8.56 -6.10
C ALA A 21 6.30 9.40 -4.89
N CYS A 22 5.29 10.27 -5.06
CA CYS A 22 4.73 11.04 -3.96
C CYS A 22 4.15 10.14 -2.86
N LEU A 23 3.42 9.08 -3.22
CA LEU A 23 2.88 8.11 -2.26
C LEU A 23 4.00 7.43 -1.46
N VAL A 24 5.07 7.00 -2.12
CA VAL A 24 6.23 6.37 -1.46
C VAL A 24 6.93 7.35 -0.51
N ILE A 25 7.12 8.61 -0.93
CA ILE A 25 7.75 9.63 -0.08
C ILE A 25 6.91 9.91 1.16
N ILE A 26 5.60 10.10 1.00
CA ILE A 26 4.69 10.31 2.13
C ILE A 26 4.72 9.11 3.07
N TRP A 27 4.69 7.90 2.51
CA TRP A 27 4.77 6.67 3.28
C TRP A 27 6.07 6.57 4.10
N LEU A 28 7.22 6.86 3.49
CA LEU A 28 8.51 6.89 4.20
C LEU A 28 8.56 7.96 5.29
N ALA A 29 8.00 9.15 5.05
CA ALA A 29 7.93 10.21 6.04
C ALA A 29 7.10 9.79 7.26
N VAL A 30 5.94 9.18 7.04
CA VAL A 30 5.10 8.65 8.13
C VAL A 30 5.82 7.55 8.91
N LEU A 31 6.49 6.62 8.21
CA LEU A 31 7.27 5.55 8.84
C LEU A 31 8.40 6.14 9.70
N PHE A 32 9.13 7.13 9.17
CA PHE A 32 10.20 7.81 9.90
C PHE A 32 9.67 8.52 11.15
N CYS A 33 8.56 9.24 11.04
CA CYS A 33 7.91 9.88 12.19
C CYS A 33 7.48 8.86 13.25
N ALA A 34 6.91 7.73 12.84
CA ALA A 34 6.51 6.66 13.75
C ALA A 34 7.71 6.03 14.46
N LEU A 35 8.79 5.73 13.73
CA LEU A 35 10.03 5.20 14.31
C LEU A 35 10.71 6.20 15.25
N SER A 36 10.72 7.48 14.88
CA SER A 36 11.25 8.56 15.72
C SER A 36 10.44 8.70 17.01
N SER A 37 9.11 8.63 16.92
CA SER A 37 8.21 8.63 18.07
C SER A 37 8.45 7.44 18.99
N ILE A 38 8.63 6.23 18.46
CA ILE A 38 8.98 5.05 19.26
C ILE A 38 10.34 5.24 19.96
N ASN A 39 11.29 5.85 19.28
CA ASN A 39 12.64 6.05 19.81
C ASN A 39 12.72 7.10 20.91
N SER A 40 11.77 8.05 20.98
CA SER A 40 11.72 9.07 22.02
C SER A 40 11.03 8.61 23.31
N GLN A 41 10.38 7.43 23.30
CA GLN A 41 9.75 6.86 24.50
C GLN A 41 10.76 6.12 25.39
N ASN A 42 10.59 6.25 26.70
CA ASN A 42 11.38 5.51 27.70
C ASN A 42 10.88 4.06 27.86
N TRP A 43 10.90 3.28 26.78
CA TRP A 43 10.50 1.88 26.78
C TRP A 43 11.67 0.93 27.01
N SER A 44 11.37 -0.25 27.53
CA SER A 44 12.36 -1.33 27.60
C SER A 44 12.75 -1.78 26.17
N SER A 45 13.98 -2.28 26.00
CA SER A 45 14.49 -2.68 24.67
C SER A 45 13.60 -3.70 23.97
N ARG A 46 12.96 -4.61 24.72
CA ARG A 46 12.02 -5.60 24.17
C ARG A 46 10.73 -4.96 23.64
N GLN A 47 10.17 -4.01 24.38
CA GLN A 47 8.96 -3.28 23.96
C GLN A 47 9.24 -2.43 22.71
N ARG A 48 10.41 -1.79 22.65
CA ARG A 48 10.82 -0.99 21.51
C ARG A 48 10.95 -1.82 20.23
N ILE A 49 11.62 -2.98 20.30
CA ILE A 49 11.75 -3.89 19.16
C ILE A 49 10.38 -4.39 18.70
N PHE A 50 9.51 -4.78 19.64
CA PHE A 50 8.15 -5.21 19.30
C PHE A 50 7.39 -4.15 18.51
N TRP A 51 7.40 -2.89 18.97
CA TRP A 51 6.69 -1.82 18.28
C TRP A 51 7.29 -1.45 16.93
N ILE A 52 8.63 -1.49 16.79
CA ILE A 52 9.29 -1.29 15.49
C ILE A 52 8.83 -2.38 14.51
N VAL A 53 8.81 -3.65 14.94
CA VAL A 53 8.35 -4.76 14.11
C VAL A 53 6.88 -4.57 13.72
N VAL A 54 6.00 -4.21 14.66
CA VAL A 54 4.58 -3.98 14.39
C VAL A 54 4.39 -2.86 13.36
N VAL A 55 5.03 -1.71 13.56
CA VAL A 55 4.92 -0.54 12.67
C VAL A 55 5.48 -0.83 11.27
N CYS A 56 6.56 -1.60 11.16
CA CYS A 56 7.12 -1.99 9.87
C CYS A 56 6.34 -3.12 9.18
N ALA A 57 5.79 -4.07 9.94
CA ALA A 57 5.08 -5.24 9.39
C ALA A 57 3.65 -4.91 8.94
N LEU A 58 2.94 -4.04 9.67
CA LEU A 58 1.55 -3.66 9.34
C LEU A 58 1.36 -3.18 7.89
N PRO A 59 2.19 -2.26 7.37
CA PRO A 59 2.10 -1.80 5.98
C PRO A 59 2.33 -2.94 4.98
N VAL A 60 3.30 -3.82 5.26
CA VAL A 60 3.63 -4.95 4.38
C VAL A 60 2.48 -5.96 4.36
N VAL A 61 1.93 -6.31 5.52
CA VAL A 61 0.78 -7.20 5.64
C VAL A 61 -0.45 -6.60 4.95
N GLY A 62 -0.71 -5.31 5.15
CA GLY A 62 -1.80 -4.61 4.47
C GLY A 62 -1.65 -4.66 2.95
N LEU A 63 -0.43 -4.48 2.44
CA LEU A 63 -0.14 -4.56 1.01
C LEU A 63 -0.34 -5.98 0.47
N LEU A 64 0.15 -7.01 1.18
CA LEU A 64 -0.05 -8.42 0.83
C LEU A 64 -1.53 -8.81 0.80
N LEU A 65 -2.30 -8.37 1.80
CA LEU A 65 -3.74 -8.60 1.85
C LEU A 65 -4.48 -7.83 0.76
N TYR A 66 -3.98 -6.66 0.34
CA TYR A 66 -4.59 -5.85 -0.71
C TYR A 66 -4.35 -6.42 -2.11
N ILE A 67 -3.21 -7.08 -2.37
CA ILE A 67 -2.88 -7.67 -3.68
C ILE A 67 -4.05 -8.47 -4.30
N PRO A 68 -4.65 -9.48 -3.64
CA PRO A 68 -5.72 -10.28 -4.24
C PRO A 68 -6.98 -9.47 -4.59
N PHE A 69 -7.26 -8.38 -3.87
CA PHE A 69 -8.39 -7.48 -4.17
C PHE A 69 -8.06 -6.43 -5.23
N SER A 70 -6.78 -6.09 -5.39
CA SER A 70 -6.30 -5.12 -6.38
C SER A 70 -6.24 -5.70 -7.80
N VAL A 71 -6.11 -7.04 -7.92
CA VAL A 71 -6.10 -7.73 -9.21
C VAL A 71 -7.51 -7.74 -9.80
N ARG A 72 -7.79 -6.80 -10.69
CA ARG A 72 -8.96 -6.88 -11.57
C ARG A 72 -8.72 -8.03 -12.56
N LEU A 73 -9.43 -9.15 -12.39
CA LEU A 73 -9.41 -10.30 -13.31
C LEU A 73 -9.72 -9.94 -14.77
N GLU A 74 -10.28 -8.77 -15.02
CA GLU A 74 -10.54 -8.21 -16.34
C GLU A 74 -9.25 -7.88 -17.11
N ASN A 75 -8.16 -7.54 -16.42
CA ASN A 75 -6.86 -7.22 -17.02
C ASN A 75 -5.98 -8.45 -17.26
N TYR A 76 -6.40 -9.64 -16.79
CA TYR A 76 -5.64 -10.89 -16.90
C TYR A 76 -6.51 -12.00 -17.55
N PRO A 77 -6.66 -12.00 -18.89
CA PRO A 77 -7.58 -12.89 -19.59
C PRO A 77 -7.27 -14.39 -19.41
N HIS A 78 -6.01 -14.74 -19.16
CA HIS A 78 -5.57 -16.12 -18.92
C HIS A 78 -6.06 -16.67 -17.56
N LEU A 79 -6.17 -15.85 -16.52
CA LEU A 79 -6.72 -16.26 -15.22
C LEU A 79 -8.24 -16.48 -15.28
N LYS A 80 -8.94 -15.77 -16.18
CA LYS A 80 -10.36 -16.01 -16.46
C LYS A 80 -10.62 -17.37 -17.12
N MET A 81 -9.74 -17.82 -18.01
CA MET A 81 -9.84 -19.14 -18.65
C MET A 81 -9.63 -20.29 -17.65
N LEU A 82 -8.58 -20.23 -16.83
CA LEU A 82 -8.31 -21.23 -15.78
C LEU A 82 -9.46 -21.41 -14.77
N ARG A 83 -10.11 -20.30 -14.38
CA ARG A 83 -11.30 -20.37 -13.51
C ARG A 83 -12.51 -21.02 -14.19
N LYS A 84 -12.59 -20.98 -15.52
CA LYS A 84 -13.69 -21.56 -16.29
C LYS A 84 -13.50 -23.07 -16.49
N GLU A 85 -12.26 -23.54 -16.62
CA GLU A 85 -11.94 -24.97 -16.69
C GLU A 85 -12.17 -25.70 -15.36
N MET A 86 -11.81 -25.11 -14.21
CA MET A 86 -12.04 -25.74 -12.90
C MET A 86 -13.51 -25.75 -12.43
N ARG A 87 -14.45 -25.26 -13.27
CA ARG A 87 -15.88 -25.20 -12.97
C ARG A 87 -16.71 -26.18 -13.83
N HIS A 88 -16.04 -26.95 -14.69
CA HIS A 88 -16.58 -28.10 -15.42
C HIS A 88 -16.06 -29.38 -14.77
#